data_AF-A0A661N7Y8-F1
#
_entry.id   AF-A0A661N7Y8-F1
#
_cell.length_a   1.000
_cell.length_b   1.000
_cell.length_c   1.000
_cell.angle_alpha   90.00
_cell.angle_beta   90.00
_cell.angle_gamma   90.00
#
_symmetry.space_group_name_H-M   'P 1'
#
loop_
_entity.id
_entity.type
_entity.pdbx_description
1 polymer ?
#
loop_
_entity_poly.entity_id
_entity_poly.type
_entity_poly.pdbx_seq_one_letter_code
_entity_poly.pdbx_strand_id
1 'polypeptide(L)'
;MFVQFRMLEVAFQRSELRGTYLSYLCREFMRVWGPTLGDSDKWEVIYRRDGYRCTSPACRRRDVTLHHLQYRSAGGGDEDENVSSLCAFCHLEGEHGGRLRVWPPASRPRWELGRRGQKPTLVVEGRELLAS
;
A
#
# COMPACT_ATOMS: atom_id res chain seq x y z
N MET A 1 -2.89 -11.08 -18.45
CA MET A 1 -3.80 -9.96 -18.12
C MET A 1 -4.82 -9.67 -19.23
N PHE A 2 -4.45 -9.63 -20.51
CA PHE A 2 -5.42 -9.30 -21.60
C PHE A 2 -6.49 -10.36 -21.92
N VAL A 3 -6.22 -11.66 -21.73
CA VAL A 3 -7.17 -12.74 -22.06
C VAL A 3 -8.46 -12.66 -21.23
N GLN A 4 -8.34 -12.38 -19.93
CA GLN A 4 -9.49 -12.25 -19.02
C GLN A 4 -10.42 -11.10 -19.44
N PHE A 5 -9.85 -9.96 -19.84
CA PHE A 5 -10.65 -8.83 -20.35
C PHE A 5 -11.34 -9.15 -21.68
N ARG A 6 -10.70 -9.90 -22.58
CA ARG A 6 -11.36 -10.32 -23.83
C ARG A 6 -12.50 -11.31 -23.59
N MET A 7 -12.33 -12.25 -22.64
CA MET A 7 -13.40 -13.18 -22.26
C MET A 7 -14.59 -12.45 -21.64
N LEU A 8 -14.35 -11.44 -20.82
CA LEU A 8 -15.40 -10.59 -20.24
C LEU A 8 -16.14 -9.78 -21.32
N GLU A 9 -15.43 -9.29 -22.34
CA GLU A 9 -16.04 -8.58 -23.48
C GLU A 9 -16.97 -9.51 -24.29
N VAL A 10 -16.54 -10.75 -24.57
CA VAL A 10 -17.39 -11.75 -25.23
C VAL A 10 -18.61 -12.11 -24.39
N ALA A 11 -18.44 -12.24 -23.06
CA ALA A 11 -19.55 -12.48 -22.15
C ALA A 11 -20.55 -11.30 -22.16
N PHE A 12 -20.06 -10.06 -22.17
CA PHE A 12 -20.89 -8.87 -22.29
C PHE A 12 -21.71 -8.87 -23.58
N GLN A 13 -21.08 -9.13 -24.73
CA GLN A 13 -21.75 -9.21 -26.03
C GLN A 13 -22.86 -10.26 -26.08
N ARG A 14 -22.77 -11.31 -25.25
CA ARG A 14 -23.75 -12.40 -25.17
C ARG A 14 -24.79 -12.23 -24.06
N SER A 15 -24.62 -11.23 -23.19
CA SER A 15 -25.40 -11.13 -21.95
C SER A 15 -26.80 -10.50 -22.11
N GLU A 16 -27.12 -9.96 -23.29
CA GLU A 16 -28.35 -9.18 -23.58
C GLU A 16 -28.55 -7.94 -22.67
N LEU A 17 -27.55 -7.59 -21.87
CA LEU A 17 -27.63 -6.50 -20.91
C LEU A 17 -27.47 -5.16 -21.59
N ARG A 18 -28.33 -4.22 -21.20
CA ARG A 18 -28.23 -2.82 -21.64
C ARG A 18 -27.08 -2.12 -20.93
N GLY A 19 -26.40 -1.23 -21.64
CA GLY A 19 -25.35 -0.37 -21.10
C GLY A 19 -24.03 -0.50 -21.84
N THR A 20 -22.95 -0.02 -21.23
CA THR A 20 -21.59 -0.11 -21.78
C THR A 20 -20.85 -1.32 -21.21
N TYR A 21 -19.78 -1.76 -21.87
CA TYR A 21 -18.88 -2.77 -21.31
C TYR A 21 -18.33 -2.39 -19.93
N LEU A 22 -18.05 -1.10 -19.71
CA LEU A 22 -17.63 -0.60 -18.40
C LEU A 22 -18.73 -0.77 -17.34
N SER A 23 -19.97 -0.45 -17.67
CA SER A 23 -21.12 -0.64 -16.77
C SER A 23 -21.30 -2.12 -16.42
N TYR A 24 -21.11 -3.01 -17.40
CA TYR A 24 -21.11 -4.45 -17.18
C TYR A 24 -19.99 -4.88 -16.23
N LEU A 25 -18.74 -4.45 -16.48
CA LEU A 25 -17.60 -4.75 -15.62
C LEU A 25 -17.84 -4.29 -14.17
N CYS A 26 -18.30 -3.05 -13.98
CA CYS A 26 -18.59 -2.52 -12.65
C CYS A 26 -19.67 -3.35 -11.94
N ARG A 27 -20.72 -3.75 -12.66
CA ARG A 27 -21.80 -4.55 -12.08
C ARG A 27 -21.33 -5.96 -11.72
N GLU A 28 -20.56 -6.61 -12.59
CA GLU A 28 -20.01 -7.94 -12.32
C GLU A 28 -19.01 -7.90 -11.16
N PHE A 29 -18.19 -6.85 -11.08
CA PHE A 29 -17.35 -6.58 -9.92
C PHE A 29 -18.20 -6.49 -8.64
N MET A 30 -19.23 -5.66 -8.62
CA MET A 30 -20.11 -5.52 -7.45
C MET A 30 -20.88 -6.80 -7.12
N ARG A 31 -21.28 -7.59 -8.12
CA ARG A 31 -21.97 -8.87 -7.90
C ARG A 31 -21.08 -9.87 -7.18
N VAL A 32 -19.81 -9.95 -7.58
CA VAL A 32 -18.85 -10.92 -7.02
C VAL A 32 -18.25 -10.43 -5.70
N TRP A 33 -17.83 -9.17 -5.66
CA TRP A 33 -17.06 -8.60 -4.54
C TRP A 33 -17.90 -7.78 -3.58
N GLY A 34 -19.07 -7.29 -3.99
CA GLY A 34 -19.95 -6.47 -3.15
C GLY A 34 -20.21 -7.08 -1.77
N PRO A 35 -20.51 -8.38 -1.66
CA PRO A 35 -20.70 -9.03 -0.35
C PRO A 35 -19.46 -9.07 0.54
N THR A 36 -18.25 -8.96 -0.02
CA THR A 36 -16.99 -8.96 0.74
C THR A 36 -16.44 -7.55 0.95
N LEU A 37 -17.10 -6.51 0.43
CA LEU A 37 -16.69 -5.12 0.67
C LEU A 37 -16.97 -4.76 2.13
N GLY A 38 -15.95 -4.30 2.84
CA GLY A 38 -16.06 -3.90 4.24
C GLY A 38 -15.61 -4.98 5.22
N ASP A 39 -15.57 -6.25 4.79
CA ASP A 39 -14.79 -7.28 5.46
C ASP A 39 -13.32 -7.00 5.17
N SER A 40 -12.60 -6.56 6.20
CA SER A 40 -11.19 -6.28 6.09
C SER A 40 -10.37 -7.31 6.85
N ASP A 41 -9.14 -7.51 6.43
CA ASP A 41 -8.18 -8.39 7.08
C ASP A 41 -7.81 -7.84 8.46
N LYS A 42 -7.09 -8.62 9.28
CA LYS A 42 -6.60 -8.22 10.60
C LYS A 42 -5.80 -6.90 10.61
N TRP A 43 -5.36 -6.46 9.44
CA TRP A 43 -4.57 -5.26 9.20
C TRP A 43 -5.38 -3.98 8.92
N GLU A 44 -6.71 -4.06 8.94
CA GLU A 44 -7.59 -2.90 8.69
C GLU A 44 -7.23 -1.69 9.55
N VAL A 45 -6.89 -1.92 10.82
CA VAL A 45 -6.49 -0.87 11.76
C VAL A 45 -5.28 -0.08 11.25
N ILE A 46 -4.32 -0.77 10.62
CA ILE A 46 -3.12 -0.17 10.03
C ILE A 46 -3.49 0.64 8.79
N TYR A 47 -4.26 0.07 7.87
CA TYR A 47 -4.67 0.78 6.67
C TYR A 47 -5.48 2.04 7.00
N ARG A 48 -6.35 1.99 8.02
CA ARG A 48 -7.09 3.15 8.52
C ARG A 48 -6.18 4.19 9.14
N ARG A 49 -5.25 3.80 10.03
CA ARG A 49 -4.26 4.70 10.64
C ARG A 49 -3.46 5.42 9.56
N ASP A 50 -3.03 4.70 8.53
CA ASP A 50 -2.22 5.21 7.44
C ASP A 50 -3.05 5.90 6.34
N GLY A 51 -4.38 5.95 6.48
CA GLY A 51 -5.30 6.60 5.55
C GLY A 51 -5.32 5.98 4.15
N TYR A 52 -5.03 4.68 4.03
CA TYR A 52 -4.88 3.94 2.77
C TYR A 52 -3.90 4.63 1.80
N ARG A 53 -2.78 5.13 2.35
CA ARG A 53 -1.74 5.87 1.62
C ARG A 53 -0.35 5.46 2.09
N CYS A 54 0.62 5.63 1.20
CA CYS A 54 2.01 5.42 1.55
C CYS A 54 2.42 6.38 2.67
N THR A 55 3.02 5.86 3.74
CA THR A 55 3.43 6.66 4.92
C THR A 55 4.78 7.36 4.73
N SER A 56 5.51 7.07 3.64
CA SER A 56 6.73 7.80 3.31
C SER A 56 6.44 9.30 3.15
N PRO A 57 7.20 10.20 3.81
CA PRO A 57 6.88 11.63 3.88
C PRO A 57 6.98 12.37 2.54
N ALA A 58 7.64 11.76 1.55
CA ALA A 58 7.78 12.30 0.20
C ALA A 58 6.85 11.61 -0.83
N CYS A 59 5.90 10.79 -0.40
CA CYS A 59 5.03 10.01 -1.27
C CYS A 59 3.55 10.35 -1.06
N ARG A 60 2.75 10.23 -2.13
CA ARG A 60 1.28 10.41 -2.08
C ARG A 60 0.48 9.24 -2.68
N ARG A 61 1.18 8.16 -3.02
CA ARG A 61 0.60 6.99 -3.69
C ARG A 61 -0.33 6.17 -2.78
N ARG A 62 -1.18 5.35 -3.39
CA ARG A 62 -2.25 4.55 -2.74
C ARG A 62 -2.19 3.05 -3.04
N ASP A 63 -1.27 2.61 -3.88
CA ASP A 63 -0.96 1.20 -4.16
C ASP A 63 -0.17 0.58 -2.99
N VAL A 64 -0.74 0.63 -1.79
CA VAL A 64 -0.05 0.27 -0.55
C VAL A 64 -0.04 -1.21 -0.26
N THR A 65 1.04 -1.64 0.37
CA THR A 65 1.27 -2.96 0.94
C THR A 65 1.81 -2.78 2.35
N LEU A 66 1.60 -3.76 3.23
CA LEU A 66 2.13 -3.72 4.59
C LEU A 66 3.63 -4.01 4.61
N HIS A 67 4.34 -3.29 5.47
CA HIS A 67 5.76 -3.43 5.67
C HIS A 67 6.08 -3.44 7.17
N HIS A 68 6.82 -4.46 7.62
CA HIS A 68 7.33 -4.54 8.99
C HIS A 68 8.56 -3.64 9.17
N LEU A 69 8.48 -2.63 10.05
CA LEU A 69 9.53 -1.64 10.32
C LEU A 69 10.77 -2.28 10.97
N GLN A 70 10.57 -3.17 11.95
CA GLN A 70 11.52 -4.21 12.31
C GLN A 70 11.17 -5.46 11.52
N TYR A 71 12.10 -5.89 10.65
CA TYR A 71 11.85 -7.04 9.79
C TYR A 71 11.53 -8.30 10.60
N ARG A 72 10.61 -9.10 10.06
CA ARG A 72 10.27 -10.43 10.62
C ARG A 72 11.49 -11.35 10.73
N SER A 73 12.40 -11.28 9.77
CA SER A 73 13.67 -12.04 9.79
C SER A 73 14.60 -11.62 10.92
N ALA A 74 14.41 -10.42 11.49
CA ALA A 74 15.12 -9.89 12.64
C ALA A 74 14.25 -9.89 13.92
N GLY A 75 13.23 -10.76 13.97
CA GLY A 75 12.38 -10.96 15.15
C GLY A 75 11.25 -9.94 15.34
N GLY A 76 10.98 -9.07 14.36
CA GLY A 76 9.85 -8.13 14.43
C GLY A 76 8.50 -8.85 14.35
N GLY A 77 7.58 -8.48 15.24
CA GLY A 77 6.23 -9.04 15.32
C GLY A 77 5.20 -8.31 14.46
N ASP A 78 3.94 -8.71 14.60
CA ASP A 78 2.79 -8.17 13.89
C ASP A 78 2.11 -7.02 14.66
N GLU A 79 2.77 -6.44 15.65
CA GLU A 79 2.22 -5.31 16.42
C GLU A 79 1.98 -4.10 15.52
N ASP A 80 0.87 -3.38 15.74
CA ASP A 80 0.48 -2.22 14.93
C ASP A 80 1.61 -1.19 14.76
N GLU A 81 2.38 -0.95 15.82
CA GLU A 81 3.50 0.01 15.81
C GLU A 81 4.75 -0.49 15.05
N ASN A 82 4.81 -1.78 14.74
CA ASN A 82 5.87 -2.37 13.93
C ASN A 82 5.48 -2.49 12.45
N VAL A 83 4.27 -2.10 12.04
CA VAL A 83 3.81 -2.32 10.67
C VAL A 83 3.28 -1.02 10.06
N SER A 84 3.67 -0.70 8.83
CA SER A 84 3.24 0.51 8.12
C SER A 84 2.90 0.25 6.64
N SER A 85 2.04 1.07 6.07
CA SER A 85 1.57 0.98 4.68
C SER A 85 2.50 1.71 3.72
N LEU A 86 3.19 0.98 2.84
CA LEU A 86 4.10 1.54 1.82
C LEU A 86 3.65 1.17 0.41
N CYS A 87 3.78 2.11 -0.54
CA CYS A 87 3.57 1.78 -1.95
C CYS A 87 4.66 0.83 -2.47
N ALA A 88 4.37 0.11 -3.56
CA ALA A 88 5.30 -0.89 -4.12
C ALA A 88 6.72 -0.33 -4.33
N PHE A 89 6.85 0.92 -4.79
CA PHE A 89 8.14 1.57 -4.96
C PHE A 89 8.84 1.89 -3.62
N CYS A 90 8.17 2.59 -2.70
CA CYS A 90 8.77 2.95 -1.41
C CYS A 90 9.10 1.72 -0.57
N HIS A 91 8.33 0.63 -0.70
CA HIS A 91 8.57 -0.64 -0.04
C HIS A 91 9.81 -1.34 -0.65
N LEU A 92 9.73 -1.74 -1.92
CA LEU A 92 10.71 -2.63 -2.53
C LEU A 92 11.98 -1.88 -2.96
N GLU A 93 11.83 -0.78 -3.68
CA GLU A 93 12.96 -0.02 -4.22
C GLU A 93 13.49 1.03 -3.23
N GLY A 94 12.62 1.53 -2.36
CA GLY A 94 12.93 2.49 -1.33
C GLY A 94 13.61 1.84 -0.13
N GLU A 95 12.82 1.17 0.71
CA GLU A 95 13.27 0.60 1.98
C GLU A 95 14.20 -0.61 1.75
N HIS A 96 13.70 -1.66 1.08
CA HIS A 96 14.52 -2.84 0.81
C HIS A 96 15.68 -2.56 -0.16
N GLY A 97 15.51 -1.61 -1.09
CA GLY A 97 16.56 -1.11 -1.97
C GLY A 97 17.58 -0.18 -1.30
N GLY A 98 17.43 0.11 0.00
CA GLY A 98 18.39 0.89 0.79
C GLY A 98 18.46 2.37 0.43
N ARG A 99 17.40 2.95 -0.13
CA ARG A 99 17.26 4.39 -0.45
C ARG A 99 16.40 5.14 0.56
N LEU A 100 15.59 4.39 1.31
CA LEU A 100 14.79 4.84 2.42
C LEU A 100 15.10 3.95 3.62
N ARG A 101 14.92 4.50 4.82
CA ARG A 101 14.88 3.72 6.05
C ARG A 101 13.75 4.28 6.91
N VAL A 102 13.02 3.40 7.57
CA VAL A 102 11.93 3.77 8.46
C VAL A 102 12.05 2.96 9.74
N TRP A 103 11.85 3.62 10.88
CA TRP A 103 11.88 3.01 12.20
C TRP A 103 10.55 3.21 12.93
N PRO A 104 10.19 2.26 13.81
CA PRO A 104 9.03 2.40 14.68
C PRO A 104 9.19 3.58 15.66
N PRO A 105 8.10 4.03 16.31
CA PRO A 105 6.73 3.53 16.18
C PRO A 105 6.06 3.99 14.88
N ALA A 106 5.25 3.14 14.26
CA ALA A 106 4.55 3.46 13.01
C ALA A 106 3.54 4.61 13.14
N SER A 107 3.07 4.95 14.34
CA SER A 107 2.26 6.15 14.63
C SER A 107 3.07 7.46 14.60
N ARG A 108 4.38 7.40 14.85
CA ARG A 108 5.32 8.54 14.72
C ARG A 108 6.65 8.05 14.14
N PRO A 109 6.66 7.62 12.87
CA PRO A 109 7.81 6.93 12.32
C PRO A 109 8.95 7.91 12.09
N ARG A 110 10.17 7.44 12.35
CA ARG A 110 11.38 8.15 11.92
C ARG A 110 11.75 7.67 10.53
N TRP A 111 11.80 8.58 9.58
CA TRP A 111 12.19 8.35 8.20
C TRP A 111 13.56 8.95 7.93
N GLU A 112 14.43 8.19 7.27
CA GLU A 112 15.65 8.70 6.65
C GLU A 112 15.58 8.46 5.14
N LEU A 113 15.78 9.53 4.36
CA LEU A 113 15.89 9.46 2.91
C LEU A 113 17.36 9.59 2.53
N GLY A 114 17.83 8.71 1.64
CA GLY A 114 19.22 8.65 1.22
C GLY A 114 19.75 7.21 1.21
N ARG A 115 20.87 6.99 0.53
CA ARG A 115 21.45 5.65 0.41
C ARG A 115 21.96 5.14 1.75
N ARG A 116 21.67 3.89 2.08
CA ARG A 116 22.18 3.18 3.24
C ARG A 116 23.72 3.23 3.25
N GLY A 117 24.30 3.53 4.42
CA GLY A 117 25.74 3.75 4.58
C GLY A 117 26.22 5.17 4.28
N GLN A 118 25.34 6.08 3.84
CA GLN A 118 25.64 7.51 3.67
C GLN A 118 24.87 8.37 4.68
N LYS A 119 25.28 9.64 4.83
CA LYS A 119 24.51 10.62 5.59
C LYS A 119 23.14 10.81 4.93
N PRO A 120 22.02 10.72 5.66
CA PRO A 120 20.70 10.95 5.08
C PRO A 120 20.58 12.40 4.60
N THR A 121 19.90 12.57 3.46
CA THR A 121 19.61 13.88 2.86
C THR A 121 18.43 14.56 3.56
N LEU A 122 17.48 13.76 4.04
CA LEU A 122 16.31 14.23 4.77
C LEU A 122 16.03 13.28 5.91
N VAL A 123 15.75 13.82 7.09
CA VAL A 123 15.25 13.08 8.23
C VAL A 123 13.90 13.68 8.63
N VAL A 124 12.89 12.83 8.78
CA VAL A 124 11.54 13.23 9.18
C VAL A 124 11.13 12.38 10.36
N GLU A 125 10.61 12.98 11.43
CA GLU A 125 10.05 12.25 12.56
C GLU A 125 8.57 12.63 12.72
N GLY A 126 7.69 11.65 12.54
CA GLY A 126 6.26 11.90 12.43
C GLY A 126 5.95 12.85 11.25
N ARG A 127 5.76 14.14 11.55
CA ARG A 127 5.50 15.20 10.56
C ARG A 127 6.55 16.33 10.59
N GLU A 128 7.58 16.19 11.40
CA GLU A 128 8.60 17.22 11.62
C GLU A 128 9.85 16.89 10.82
N LEU A 129 10.36 17.88 10.07
CA LEU A 129 11.66 17.79 9.42
C LEU A 129 12.75 18.02 10.47
N LEU A 130 13.66 17.06 10.62
CA LEU A 130 14.82 17.20 11.50
C LEU A 130 16.01 17.74 10.70
N ALA A 131 16.73 18.69 11.28
CA ALA A 131 17.94 19.24 10.67
C ALA A 131 19.02 18.15 10.54
N SER A 132 19.60 18.03 9.35
CA SER A 132 20.55 16.98 8.96
C SER A 132 21.99 17.24 9.40
#